data_AF-F9W6I5-F1
#
_entry.id   AF-F9W6I5-F1
#
_cell.length_a   1.000
_cell.length_b   1.000
_cell.length_c   1.000
_cell.angle_alpha   90.00
_cell.angle_beta   90.00
_cell.angle_gamma   90.00
#
_symmetry.space_group_name_H-M   'P 1'
#
loop_
_entity.id
_entity.type
_entity.pdbx_description
1 polymer ?
#
loop_
_entity_poly.entity_id
_entity_poly.type
_entity_poly.pdbx_seq_one_letter_code
_entity_poly.pdbx_strand_id
1 'polypeptide(L)'
;MPAKVGMSKEFLCAVKKALVVEGTKLVPRFGFKDNALLSMSISALSECNSFEDVKVLNRIDISTLFPRGFPVAVVEHIVEESNKTVYLGLDKSFNKSSILKAVAKNSKLYESGRYKPPSAGDVVEQAINIKFGALLPYCDHWPEAAALEYMPSNAPFAAKSLVEFVDTTCYYVERVKSLQSVIASGNILLQARVSDSFCSPHRSNSIADVHDGSDEELFWKNFAYAVPLSSGPYIGDGFLGCGWYALRAKVAAVYGVGVLSFMGEKSGNRSETKAMVRRIVDRLL
;
A
#
# COMPACT_ATOMS: atom_id res chain seq x y z
N MET A 1 -37.27 37.20 -5.55
CA MET A 1 -35.89 36.66 -5.48
C MET A 1 -35.99 35.20 -5.07
N PRO A 2 -35.73 34.22 -5.93
CA PRO A 2 -35.76 32.82 -5.51
C PRO A 2 -34.51 32.53 -4.67
N ALA A 3 -34.73 31.96 -3.49
CA ALA A 3 -33.69 31.52 -2.58
C ALA A 3 -32.75 30.54 -3.30
N LYS A 4 -31.43 30.78 -3.24
CA LYS A 4 -30.43 29.77 -3.56
C LYS A 4 -30.66 28.62 -2.59
N VAL A 5 -31.33 27.55 -3.04
CA VAL A 5 -31.34 26.27 -2.35
C VAL A 5 -29.89 25.80 -2.34
N GLY A 6 -29.17 26.11 -1.27
CA GLY A 6 -27.80 25.67 -1.08
C GLY A 6 -27.81 24.16 -0.99
N MET A 7 -27.27 23.49 -2.01
CA MET A 7 -27.05 22.05 -1.96
C MET A 7 -26.15 21.72 -0.76
N SER A 8 -26.49 20.67 0.00
CA SER A 8 -25.67 20.24 1.13
C SER A 8 -24.24 19.92 0.66
N LYS A 9 -23.24 20.32 1.46
CA LYS A 9 -21.82 20.01 1.20
C LYS A 9 -21.58 18.50 1.05
N GLU A 10 -22.34 17.69 1.78
CA GLU A 10 -22.26 16.22 1.73
C GLU A 10 -22.69 15.68 0.37
N PHE A 11 -23.75 16.25 -0.21
CA PHE A 11 -24.21 15.89 -1.54
C PHE A 11 -23.18 16.23 -2.61
N LEU A 12 -22.58 17.42 -2.55
CA LEU A 12 -21.52 17.82 -3.48
C LEU A 12 -20.29 16.90 -3.37
N CYS A 13 -19.94 16.47 -2.16
CA CYS A 13 -18.87 15.50 -1.93
C CYS A 13 -19.19 14.13 -2.55
N ALA A 14 -20.42 13.64 -2.37
CA ALA A 14 -20.87 12.38 -2.95
C ALA A 14 -20.85 12.41 -4.48
N VAL A 15 -21.36 13.49 -5.09
CA VAL A 15 -21.33 13.70 -6.55
C VAL A 15 -19.90 13.76 -7.07
N LYS A 16 -19.02 14.53 -6.41
CA LYS A 16 -17.60 14.61 -6.77
C LYS A 16 -16.97 13.23 -6.81
N LYS A 17 -17.17 12.43 -5.76
CA LYS A 17 -16.62 11.08 -5.66
C LYS A 17 -17.16 10.17 -6.75
N ALA A 18 -18.48 10.19 -7.00
CA ALA A 18 -19.10 9.35 -8.02
C ALA A 18 -18.61 9.70 -9.44
N LEU A 19 -18.52 10.98 -9.78
CA LEU A 19 -17.98 11.43 -11.08
C LEU A 19 -16.54 10.97 -11.30
N VAL A 20 -15.71 11.08 -10.27
CA VAL A 20 -14.32 10.66 -10.36
C VAL A 20 -14.21 9.13 -10.53
N VAL A 21 -15.04 8.35 -9.84
CA VAL A 21 -15.10 6.89 -9.99
C VAL A 21 -15.55 6.46 -11.39
N GLU A 22 -16.52 7.15 -12.00
CA GLU A 22 -16.86 6.86 -13.40
C GLU A 22 -15.73 7.29 -14.35
N GLY A 23 -15.09 8.43 -14.07
CA GLY A 23 -13.93 8.91 -14.81
C GLY A 23 -12.80 7.88 -14.84
N THR A 24 -12.46 7.25 -13.71
CA THR A 24 -11.39 6.23 -13.68
C THR A 24 -11.69 5.02 -14.55
N LYS A 25 -12.95 4.60 -14.69
CA LYS A 25 -13.31 3.48 -15.58
C LYS A 25 -13.14 3.83 -17.07
N LEU A 26 -13.24 5.11 -17.41
CA LEU A 26 -13.19 5.61 -18.78
C LEU A 26 -11.77 5.99 -19.23
N VAL A 27 -10.84 6.23 -18.29
CA VAL A 27 -9.43 6.56 -18.59
C VAL A 27 -8.76 5.60 -19.57
N PRO A 28 -8.89 4.27 -19.48
CA PRO A 28 -8.23 3.36 -20.43
C PRO A 28 -8.67 3.54 -21.89
N ARG A 29 -9.80 4.22 -22.13
CA ARG A 29 -10.35 4.47 -23.48
C ARG A 29 -10.08 5.89 -23.98
N PHE A 30 -10.18 6.88 -23.10
CA PHE A 30 -10.14 8.30 -23.47
C PHE A 30 -8.87 9.02 -22.99
N GLY A 31 -8.07 8.40 -22.12
CA GLY A 31 -6.93 9.04 -21.48
C GLY A 31 -7.32 10.18 -20.54
N PHE A 32 -6.36 11.05 -20.23
CA PHE A 32 -6.51 12.17 -19.31
C PHE A 32 -6.61 13.53 -20.01
N LYS A 33 -6.21 13.60 -21.29
CA LYS A 33 -6.24 14.83 -22.10
C LYS A 33 -7.56 15.07 -22.82
N ASP A 34 -8.39 14.04 -22.97
CA ASP A 34 -9.61 14.16 -23.76
C ASP A 34 -10.68 14.96 -23.02
N ASN A 35 -11.17 16.02 -23.67
CA ASN A 35 -12.30 16.81 -23.19
C ASN A 35 -13.57 15.95 -23.04
N ALA A 36 -13.64 14.82 -23.75
CA ALA A 36 -14.72 13.85 -23.66
C ALA A 36 -14.75 13.12 -22.32
N LEU A 37 -13.65 13.03 -21.56
CA LEU A 37 -13.62 12.27 -20.31
C LEU A 37 -14.68 12.79 -19.32
N LEU A 38 -14.80 14.11 -19.19
CA LEU A 38 -15.77 14.74 -18.31
C LEU A 38 -17.21 14.55 -18.80
N SER A 39 -17.48 14.81 -20.09
CA SER A 39 -18.83 14.67 -20.64
C SER A 39 -19.32 13.22 -20.58
N MET A 40 -18.44 12.26 -20.89
CA MET A 40 -18.76 10.83 -20.83
C MET A 40 -18.94 10.35 -19.38
N SER A 41 -18.19 10.89 -18.42
CA SER A 41 -18.38 10.58 -17.00
C SER A 41 -19.73 11.08 -16.48
N ILE A 42 -20.16 12.27 -16.92
CA ILE A 42 -21.49 12.82 -16.58
C ILE A 42 -22.59 11.96 -17.21
N SER A 43 -22.45 11.58 -18.48
CA SER A 43 -23.39 10.68 -19.16
C SER A 43 -23.49 9.32 -18.48
N ALA A 44 -22.35 8.68 -18.17
CA ALA A 44 -22.32 7.39 -17.47
C ALA A 44 -22.98 7.47 -16.08
N LEU A 45 -22.74 8.57 -15.34
CA LEU A 45 -23.36 8.77 -14.04
C LEU A 45 -24.89 8.97 -14.14
N SER A 46 -25.35 9.62 -15.21
CA SER A 46 -26.78 9.83 -15.46
C SER A 46 -27.52 8.54 -15.81
N GLU A 47 -26.85 7.56 -16.40
CA GLU A 47 -27.41 6.24 -16.71
C GLU A 47 -27.52 5.32 -15.48
N CYS A 48 -26.69 5.54 -14.45
CA CYS A 48 -26.67 4.72 -13.24
C CYS A 48 -27.81 4.99 -12.22
N ASN A 49 -28.79 5.86 -12.52
CA ASN A 49 -29.98 6.18 -11.70
C ASN A 49 -29.71 6.55 -10.22
N SER A 50 -28.46 6.77 -9.81
CA SER A 50 -28.08 7.00 -8.41
C SER A 50 -28.33 8.45 -7.96
N PHE A 51 -28.54 9.34 -8.93
CA PHE A 51 -28.89 10.74 -8.70
C PHE A 51 -30.10 11.06 -9.60
N GLU A 52 -31.30 11.07 -9.04
CA GLU A 52 -32.58 11.27 -9.79
C GLU A 52 -32.65 12.62 -10.54
N ASP A 53 -31.80 13.58 -10.21
CA ASP A 53 -31.76 14.88 -10.87
C ASP A 53 -30.50 15.07 -11.75
N VAL A 54 -30.53 14.54 -12.97
CA VAL A 54 -29.61 14.94 -14.06
C VAL A 54 -29.63 16.47 -14.28
N LYS A 55 -30.76 17.11 -13.97
CA LYS A 55 -30.92 18.58 -13.97
C LYS A 55 -30.09 19.30 -12.90
N VAL A 56 -29.76 18.63 -11.79
CA VAL A 56 -28.89 19.18 -10.74
C VAL A 56 -27.44 19.12 -11.17
N LEU A 57 -26.99 18.04 -11.81
CA LEU A 57 -25.62 17.91 -12.35
C LEU A 57 -25.30 19.02 -13.37
N ASN A 58 -26.23 19.32 -14.29
CA ASN A 58 -26.07 20.41 -15.26
C ASN A 58 -26.07 21.83 -14.63
N ARG A 59 -26.51 21.96 -13.38
CA ARG A 59 -26.49 23.22 -12.62
C ARG A 59 -25.25 23.37 -11.73
N ILE A 60 -24.48 22.31 -11.54
CA ILE A 60 -23.26 22.36 -10.73
C ILE A 60 -22.15 23.00 -11.58
N ASP A 61 -21.56 24.05 -11.04
CA ASP A 61 -20.36 24.63 -11.63
C ASP A 61 -19.17 23.68 -11.43
N ILE A 62 -18.76 23.01 -12.51
CA ILE A 62 -17.69 22.02 -12.52
C ILE A 62 -16.36 22.63 -12.02
N SER A 63 -16.14 23.93 -12.25
CA SER A 63 -14.96 24.63 -11.75
C SER A 63 -14.92 24.73 -10.23
N THR A 64 -16.10 24.79 -9.58
CA THR A 64 -16.21 24.76 -8.11
C THR A 64 -16.02 23.35 -7.54
N LEU A 65 -16.40 22.32 -8.30
CA LEU A 65 -16.27 20.92 -7.90
C LEU A 65 -14.82 20.42 -8.04
N PHE A 66 -14.13 20.90 -9.08
CA PHE A 66 -12.76 20.53 -9.43
C PHE A 66 -11.91 21.78 -9.71
N PRO A 67 -11.45 22.50 -8.68
CA PRO A 67 -10.71 23.75 -8.85
C PRO A 67 -9.38 23.60 -9.59
N ARG A 68 -8.77 22.41 -9.56
CA ARG A 68 -7.53 22.06 -10.28
C ARG A 68 -7.77 21.27 -11.57
N GLY A 69 -9.04 21.11 -11.96
CA GLY A 69 -9.46 20.34 -13.12
C GLY A 69 -9.90 18.91 -12.80
N PHE A 70 -10.86 18.43 -13.58
CA PHE A 70 -11.39 17.07 -13.45
C PHE A 70 -10.34 15.98 -13.71
N PRO A 71 -9.49 16.06 -14.77
CA PRO A 71 -8.47 15.04 -15.00
C PRO A 71 -7.50 14.87 -13.83
N VAL A 72 -7.11 15.96 -13.18
CA VAL A 72 -6.23 15.94 -11.99
C VAL A 72 -6.91 15.19 -10.84
N ALA A 73 -8.19 15.45 -10.59
CA ALA A 73 -8.93 14.74 -9.55
C ALA A 73 -9.07 13.24 -9.82
N VAL A 74 -9.17 12.84 -11.10
CA VAL A 74 -9.17 11.43 -11.52
C VAL A 74 -7.80 10.79 -11.26
N VAL A 75 -6.71 11.46 -11.62
CA VAL A 75 -5.35 10.98 -11.32
C VAL A 75 -5.15 10.80 -9.81
N GLU A 76 -5.49 11.82 -9.01
CA GLU A 76 -5.37 11.75 -7.55
C GLU A 76 -6.13 10.56 -6.97
N HIS A 77 -7.36 10.32 -7.43
CA HIS A 77 -8.13 9.19 -6.96
C HIS A 77 -7.50 7.83 -7.33
N ILE A 78 -6.94 7.69 -8.54
CA ILE A 78 -6.22 6.47 -8.94
C ILE A 78 -4.99 6.26 -8.05
N VAL A 79 -4.24 7.32 -7.75
CA VAL A 79 -3.05 7.25 -6.89
C VAL A 79 -3.43 6.90 -5.45
N GLU A 80 -4.50 7.49 -4.91
CA GLU A 80 -5.02 7.20 -3.58
C GLU A 80 -5.53 5.74 -3.46
N GLU A 81 -6.33 5.27 -4.41
CA GLU A 81 -6.83 3.88 -4.40
C GLU A 81 -5.69 2.87 -4.59
N SER A 82 -4.68 3.19 -5.41
CA SER A 82 -3.51 2.33 -5.55
C SER A 82 -2.61 2.33 -4.31
N ASN A 83 -2.49 3.46 -3.59
CA ASN A 83 -1.84 3.50 -2.25
C ASN A 83 -2.58 2.62 -1.24
N LYS A 84 -3.90 2.73 -1.19
CA LYS A 84 -4.75 1.92 -0.32
C LYS A 84 -4.62 0.43 -0.64
N THR A 85 -4.59 0.08 -1.93
CA THR A 85 -4.37 -1.30 -2.38
C THR A 85 -3.02 -1.84 -1.90
N VAL A 86 -1.96 -1.03 -1.95
CA VAL A 86 -0.65 -1.39 -1.40
C VAL A 86 -0.74 -1.63 0.11
N TYR A 87 -1.34 -0.71 0.87
CA TYR A 87 -1.51 -0.87 2.31
C TYR A 87 -2.20 -2.19 2.65
N LEU A 88 -3.33 -2.50 2.01
CA LEU A 88 -4.07 -3.73 2.24
C LEU A 88 -3.26 -4.99 1.88
N GLY A 89 -2.53 -4.95 0.77
CA GLY A 89 -1.68 -6.06 0.35
C GLY A 89 -0.50 -6.30 1.29
N LEU A 90 0.15 -5.23 1.76
CA LEU A 90 1.23 -5.31 2.74
C LEU A 90 0.72 -5.74 4.11
N ASP A 91 -0.44 -5.27 4.56
CA ASP A 91 -1.02 -5.73 5.83
C ASP A 91 -1.32 -7.22 5.77
N LYS A 92 -1.91 -7.71 4.68
CA LYS A 92 -2.18 -9.13 4.51
C LYS A 92 -0.91 -9.98 4.60
N SER A 93 0.17 -9.56 3.94
CA SER A 93 1.42 -10.34 3.84
C SER A 93 2.38 -10.15 5.02
N PHE A 94 2.44 -8.95 5.59
CA PHE A 94 3.46 -8.53 6.57
C PHE A 94 2.87 -8.01 7.88
N ASN A 95 1.62 -8.34 8.20
CA ASN A 95 1.13 -8.22 9.57
C ASN A 95 1.94 -9.14 10.49
N LYS A 96 2.18 -8.68 11.72
CA LYS A 96 2.82 -9.41 12.81
C LYS A 96 2.29 -10.84 12.92
N SER A 97 0.97 -11.01 12.93
CA SER A 97 0.34 -12.32 13.05
C SER A 97 0.62 -13.21 11.83
N SER A 98 0.55 -12.66 10.61
CA SER A 98 0.85 -13.38 9.37
C SER A 98 2.29 -13.88 9.34
N ILE A 99 3.25 -13.04 9.72
CA ILE A 99 4.68 -13.40 9.76
C ILE A 99 4.92 -14.49 10.81
N LEU A 100 4.43 -14.30 12.04
CA LEU A 100 4.64 -15.28 13.11
C LEU A 100 4.01 -16.63 12.80
N LYS A 101 2.80 -16.65 12.20
CA LYS A 101 2.17 -17.88 11.70
C LYS A 101 3.00 -18.54 10.61
N ALA A 102 3.56 -17.76 9.67
CA ALA A 102 4.42 -18.30 8.63
C ALA A 102 5.70 -18.90 9.20
N VAL A 103 6.31 -18.28 10.22
CA VAL A 103 7.48 -18.83 10.91
C VAL A 103 7.13 -20.11 11.67
N ALA A 104 6.05 -20.11 12.45
CA ALA A 104 5.61 -21.29 13.20
C ALA A 104 5.33 -22.48 12.26
N LYS A 105 4.61 -22.24 11.15
CA LYS A 105 4.33 -23.28 10.15
C LYS A 105 5.60 -23.85 9.50
N ASN A 106 6.66 -23.05 9.39
CA ASN A 106 7.91 -23.43 8.73
C ASN A 106 9.06 -23.65 9.73
N SER A 107 8.79 -23.91 11.01
CA SER A 107 9.83 -24.05 12.06
C SER A 107 10.92 -25.05 11.69
N LYS A 108 10.54 -26.25 11.25
CA LYS A 108 11.47 -27.31 10.79
C LYS A 108 12.33 -26.88 9.57
N LEU A 109 11.76 -26.07 8.67
CA LEU A 109 12.48 -25.56 7.50
C LEU A 109 13.42 -24.40 7.89
N TYR A 110 13.04 -23.63 8.91
CA TYR A 110 13.87 -22.57 9.48
C TYR A 110 15.10 -23.18 10.17
N GLU A 111 14.93 -24.22 10.98
CA GLU A 111 16.01 -24.94 11.65
C GLU A 111 17.02 -25.55 10.66
N SER A 112 16.53 -26.07 9.54
CA SER A 112 17.38 -26.60 8.47
C SER A 112 17.97 -25.53 7.53
N GLY A 113 17.74 -24.25 7.81
CA GLY A 113 18.20 -23.11 7.00
C GLY A 113 17.54 -22.99 5.62
N ARG A 114 16.51 -23.79 5.36
CA ARG A 114 15.78 -23.85 4.08
C ARG A 114 14.67 -22.81 3.95
N TYR A 115 14.26 -22.21 5.07
CA TYR A 115 13.31 -21.11 5.09
C TYR A 115 13.97 -19.84 5.64
N LYS A 116 13.85 -18.74 4.89
CA LYS A 116 14.24 -17.41 5.34
C LYS A 116 12.99 -16.59 5.59
N PRO A 117 12.89 -15.90 6.74
CA PRO A 117 11.78 -15.02 7.00
C PRO A 117 11.81 -13.86 6.00
N PRO A 118 10.65 -13.24 5.70
CA PRO A 118 10.61 -12.16 4.72
C PRO A 118 11.59 -11.06 5.09
N SER A 119 12.24 -10.48 4.07
CA SER A 119 13.25 -9.44 4.18
C SER A 119 12.68 -8.06 3.90
N ALA A 120 13.48 -7.02 4.22
CA ALA A 120 13.17 -5.65 3.83
C ALA A 120 12.98 -5.50 2.32
N GLY A 121 13.77 -6.24 1.53
CA GLY A 121 13.66 -6.24 0.08
C GLY A 121 12.34 -6.83 -0.41
N ASP A 122 11.89 -7.92 0.21
CA ASP A 122 10.60 -8.56 -0.14
C ASP A 122 9.42 -7.61 0.07
N VAL A 123 9.46 -6.78 1.12
CA VAL A 123 8.42 -5.76 1.38
C VAL A 123 8.39 -4.73 0.25
N VAL A 124 9.55 -4.18 -0.12
CA VAL A 124 9.63 -3.13 -1.14
C VAL A 124 9.28 -3.67 -2.52
N GLU A 125 9.77 -4.87 -2.87
CA GLU A 125 9.42 -5.54 -4.13
C GLU A 125 7.90 -5.77 -4.20
N GLN A 126 7.29 -6.31 -3.14
CA GLN A 126 5.86 -6.56 -3.11
C GLN A 126 5.04 -5.27 -3.17
N ALA A 127 5.43 -4.22 -2.44
CA ALA A 127 4.76 -2.91 -2.46
C ALA A 127 4.73 -2.33 -3.88
N ILE A 128 5.88 -2.33 -4.56
CA ILE A 128 6.01 -1.81 -5.93
C ILE A 128 5.20 -2.66 -6.92
N ASN A 129 5.26 -3.99 -6.80
CA ASN A 129 4.51 -4.88 -7.67
C ASN A 129 2.99 -4.71 -7.52
N ILE A 130 2.49 -4.55 -6.29
CA ILE A 130 1.06 -4.25 -6.05
C ILE A 130 0.69 -2.90 -6.67
N LYS A 131 1.53 -1.88 -6.44
CA LYS A 131 1.31 -0.52 -6.97
C LYS A 131 1.24 -0.55 -8.50
N PHE A 132 2.18 -1.19 -9.18
CA PHE A 132 2.19 -1.32 -10.64
C PHE A 132 1.04 -2.18 -11.17
N GLY A 133 0.65 -3.23 -10.45
CA GLY A 133 -0.54 -4.01 -10.77
C GLY A 133 -1.81 -3.16 -10.76
N ALA A 134 -1.95 -2.27 -9.77
CA ALA A 134 -3.09 -1.35 -9.68
C ALA A 134 -3.07 -0.26 -10.76
N LEU A 135 -1.89 0.16 -11.22
CA LEU A 135 -1.72 1.17 -12.27
C LEU A 135 -1.79 0.58 -13.69
N LEU A 136 -1.68 -0.73 -13.84
CA LEU A 136 -1.63 -1.43 -15.13
C LEU A 136 -2.76 -1.05 -16.09
N PRO A 137 -4.04 -0.93 -15.68
CA PRO A 137 -5.12 -0.55 -16.58
C PRO A 137 -4.95 0.84 -17.20
N TYR A 138 -4.14 1.69 -16.59
CA TYR A 138 -3.95 3.09 -16.98
C TYR A 138 -2.59 3.34 -17.63
N CYS A 139 -1.76 2.30 -17.78
CA CYS A 139 -0.35 2.44 -18.12
C CYS A 139 -0.12 3.21 -19.42
N ASP A 140 -0.95 2.97 -20.44
CA ASP A 140 -0.80 3.60 -21.76
C ASP A 140 -1.01 5.12 -21.72
N HIS A 141 -1.85 5.59 -20.80
CA HIS A 141 -2.13 7.02 -20.58
C HIS A 141 -1.41 7.59 -19.36
N TRP A 142 -0.64 6.78 -18.63
CA TRP A 142 0.07 7.22 -17.43
C TRP A 142 1.10 8.33 -17.67
N PRO A 143 1.78 8.43 -18.85
CA PRO A 143 2.60 9.60 -19.15
C PRO A 143 1.83 10.93 -19.13
N GLU A 144 0.54 10.92 -19.49
CA GLU A 144 -0.33 12.10 -19.40
C GLU A 144 -0.65 12.43 -17.93
N ALA A 145 -0.95 11.42 -17.12
CA ALA A 145 -1.17 11.57 -15.69
C ALA A 145 0.07 12.15 -14.99
N ALA A 146 1.26 11.59 -15.28
CA ALA A 146 2.51 12.08 -14.74
C ALA A 146 2.74 13.56 -15.10
N ALA A 147 2.48 13.95 -16.36
CA ALA A 147 2.59 15.35 -16.77
C ALA A 147 1.67 16.28 -15.95
N LEU A 148 0.45 15.83 -15.60
CA LEU A 148 -0.47 16.57 -14.74
C LEU A 148 0.06 16.68 -13.30
N GLU A 149 0.64 15.60 -12.75
CA GLU A 149 1.22 15.59 -11.40
C GLU A 149 2.43 16.53 -11.26
N TYR A 150 3.28 16.61 -12.29
CA TYR A 150 4.48 17.45 -12.28
C TYR A 150 4.21 18.95 -12.50
N MET A 151 2.96 19.35 -12.78
CA MET A 151 2.61 20.77 -12.84
C MET A 151 2.84 21.44 -11.47
N PRO A 152 3.41 22.67 -11.41
CA PRO A 152 3.69 23.33 -10.12
C PRO A 152 2.49 23.46 -9.18
N SER A 153 1.28 23.64 -9.72
CA SER A 153 0.03 23.73 -8.94
C SER A 153 -0.41 22.39 -8.33
N ASN A 154 0.07 21.27 -8.86
CA ASN A 154 -0.31 19.92 -8.47
C ASN A 154 0.80 19.18 -7.71
N ALA A 155 2.06 19.57 -7.93
CA ALA A 155 3.23 18.92 -7.36
C ALA A 155 3.17 18.73 -5.83
N PRO A 156 2.68 19.68 -5.00
CA PRO A 156 2.57 19.46 -3.56
C PRO A 156 1.60 18.32 -3.19
N PHE A 157 0.52 18.15 -3.96
CA PHE A 157 -0.49 17.12 -3.74
C PHE A 157 0.01 15.76 -4.22
N ALA A 158 0.64 15.71 -5.39
CA ALA A 158 1.30 14.50 -5.89
C ALA A 158 2.43 14.03 -4.94
N ALA A 159 3.24 14.97 -4.44
CA ALA A 159 4.28 14.68 -3.46
C ALA A 159 3.72 14.11 -2.16
N LYS A 160 2.58 14.64 -1.67
CA LYS A 160 1.90 14.09 -0.50
C LYS A 160 1.51 12.62 -0.73
N SER A 161 0.83 12.31 -1.82
CA SER A 161 0.41 10.93 -2.13
C SER A 161 1.61 9.99 -2.35
N LEU A 162 2.71 10.48 -2.93
CA LEU A 162 3.95 9.72 -3.04
C LEU A 162 4.56 9.43 -1.66
N VAL A 163 4.62 10.44 -0.78
CA VAL A 163 5.15 10.27 0.59
C VAL A 163 4.29 9.29 1.38
N GLU A 164 2.96 9.30 1.24
CA GLU A 164 2.09 8.32 1.89
C GLU A 164 2.41 6.87 1.47
N PHE A 165 2.68 6.63 0.18
CA PHE A 165 3.11 5.32 -0.32
C PHE A 165 4.47 4.92 0.25
N VAL A 166 5.43 5.84 0.22
CA VAL A 166 6.78 5.62 0.72
C VAL A 166 6.76 5.32 2.23
N ASP A 167 6.02 6.10 3.00
CA ASP A 167 5.88 5.94 4.44
C ASP A 167 5.22 4.63 4.82
N THR A 168 4.15 4.26 4.12
CA THR A 168 3.49 2.96 4.29
C THR A 168 4.49 1.83 4.06
N THR A 169 5.26 1.90 2.96
CA THR A 169 6.27 0.87 2.65
C THR A 169 7.38 0.83 3.69
N CYS A 170 7.93 1.98 4.09
CA CYS A 170 8.99 2.08 5.11
C CYS A 170 8.54 1.52 6.45
N TYR A 171 7.30 1.79 6.84
CA TYR A 171 6.70 1.26 8.06
C TYR A 171 6.70 -0.28 8.09
N TYR A 172 6.33 -0.92 6.98
CA TYR A 172 6.40 -2.39 6.87
C TYR A 172 7.83 -2.91 6.79
N VAL A 173 8.75 -2.18 6.18
CA VAL A 173 10.18 -2.54 6.16
C VAL A 173 10.76 -2.56 7.58
N GLU A 174 10.54 -1.51 8.37
CA GLU A 174 11.00 -1.48 9.77
C GLU A 174 10.38 -2.59 10.60
N ARG A 175 9.07 -2.82 10.42
CA ARG A 175 8.34 -3.92 11.06
C ARG A 175 9.00 -5.26 10.80
N VAL A 176 9.31 -5.56 9.53
CA VAL A 176 9.94 -6.82 9.15
C VAL A 176 11.35 -6.92 9.75
N LYS A 177 12.16 -5.86 9.69
CA LYS A 177 13.51 -5.86 10.31
C LYS A 177 13.46 -6.11 11.81
N SER A 178 12.56 -5.43 12.52
CA SER A 178 12.36 -5.62 13.96
C SER A 178 11.90 -7.05 14.28
N LEU A 179 10.93 -7.58 13.52
CA LEU A 179 10.47 -8.94 13.70
C LEU A 179 11.55 -9.98 13.40
N GLN A 180 12.40 -9.77 12.40
CA GLN A 180 13.50 -10.69 12.10
C GLN A 180 14.47 -10.82 13.29
N SER A 181 14.81 -9.70 13.94
CA SER A 181 15.63 -9.70 15.17
C SER A 181 14.97 -10.50 16.30
N VAL A 182 13.66 -10.29 16.50
CA VAL A 182 12.87 -11.02 17.50
C VAL A 182 12.81 -12.51 17.16
N ILE A 183 12.55 -12.86 15.90
CA ILE A 183 12.48 -14.25 15.43
C ILE A 183 13.83 -14.94 15.63
N ALA A 184 14.94 -14.28 15.30
CA ALA A 184 16.28 -14.84 15.53
C ALA A 184 16.49 -15.15 17.03
N SER A 185 16.11 -14.22 17.91
CA SER A 185 16.22 -14.38 19.36
C SER A 185 15.31 -15.49 19.89
N GLY A 186 14.05 -15.53 19.45
CA GLY A 186 13.09 -16.54 19.85
C GLY A 186 13.47 -17.94 19.36
N ASN A 187 14.11 -18.03 18.20
CA ASN A 187 14.58 -19.31 17.66
C ASN A 187 15.71 -19.91 18.50
N ILE A 188 16.64 -19.08 19.02
CA ILE A 188 17.66 -19.54 19.97
C ILE A 188 17.00 -20.14 21.23
N LEU A 189 15.93 -19.50 21.73
CA LEU A 189 15.19 -20.00 22.89
C LEU A 189 14.44 -21.31 22.61
N LEU A 190 13.87 -21.46 21.42
CA LEU A 190 13.24 -22.72 21.00
C LEU A 190 14.27 -23.85 20.90
N GLN A 191 15.44 -23.59 20.32
CA GLN A 191 16.52 -24.57 20.22
C GLN A 191 17.07 -24.96 21.61
N ALA A 192 17.14 -24.00 22.54
CA ALA A 192 17.52 -24.29 23.92
C ALA A 192 16.51 -25.23 24.62
N ARG A 193 15.19 -25.04 24.41
CA ARG A 193 14.17 -25.94 24.95
C ARG A 193 14.26 -27.37 24.41
N VAL A 194 14.62 -27.52 23.13
CA VAL A 194 14.80 -28.86 22.52
C VAL A 194 16.06 -29.54 23.07
N SER A 195 17.10 -28.76 23.36
CA SER A 195 18.37 -29.25 23.91
C SER A 195 18.28 -29.60 25.41
N ASP A 196 17.40 -28.93 26.16
CA ASP A 196 17.10 -29.22 27.57
C ASP A 196 16.12 -30.40 27.70
N SER A 197 16.57 -31.59 27.32
CA SER A 197 15.82 -32.84 27.52
C SER A 197 15.71 -33.27 29.00
N PHE A 198 16.23 -32.47 29.95
CA PHE A 198 16.28 -32.80 31.39
C PHE A 198 15.23 -32.08 32.25
N CYS A 199 14.45 -31.13 31.71
CA CYS A 199 13.35 -30.48 32.43
C CYS A 199 12.03 -30.67 31.68
N SER A 200 11.41 -31.83 31.87
CA SER A 200 10.01 -32.04 31.52
C SER A 200 9.13 -31.20 32.45
N PRO A 201 8.33 -30.22 31.97
CA PRO A 201 7.40 -29.54 32.84
C PRO A 201 6.28 -30.53 33.21
N HIS A 202 6.02 -30.64 34.51
CA HIS A 202 4.84 -31.34 35.03
C HIS A 202 3.60 -30.95 34.23
N ARG A 203 3.06 -31.90 33.44
CA ARG A 203 1.71 -31.81 32.89
C ARG A 203 0.72 -31.80 34.05
N SER A 204 0.35 -30.61 34.51
CA SER A 204 -0.88 -30.45 35.29
C SER A 204 -2.05 -30.54 34.31
N ASN A 205 -2.81 -31.63 34.43
CA ASN A 205 -4.11 -31.79 33.79
C ASN A 205 -5.02 -30.61 34.18
N SER A 206 -5.34 -29.73 33.23
CA SER A 206 -6.53 -28.90 33.34
C SER A 206 -7.16 -28.67 31.97
N ILE A 207 -8.32 -29.30 31.81
CA ILE A 207 -9.51 -28.85 31.07
C ILE A 207 -9.27 -28.49 29.60
N ALA A 208 -9.83 -29.35 28.74
CA ALA A 208 -9.99 -29.16 27.32
C ALA A 208 -10.64 -27.81 27.02
N ASP A 209 -9.83 -26.84 26.61
CA ASP A 209 -10.29 -25.69 25.87
C ASP A 209 -9.77 -25.82 24.44
N VAL A 210 -10.71 -25.68 23.50
CA VAL A 210 -10.51 -25.83 22.06
C VAL A 210 -9.68 -24.65 21.56
N HIS A 211 -8.36 -24.71 21.71
CA HIS A 211 -7.45 -23.80 21.05
C HIS A 211 -6.76 -24.50 19.88
N ASP A 212 -7.30 -24.23 18.69
CA ASP A 212 -6.86 -24.66 17.35
C ASP A 212 -5.53 -24.00 16.92
N GLY A 213 -4.50 -24.06 17.76
CA GLY A 213 -3.17 -23.50 17.47
C GLY A 213 -2.05 -24.38 18.00
N SER A 214 -1.00 -24.60 17.21
CA SER A 214 0.14 -25.41 17.65
C SER A 214 0.88 -24.74 18.82
N ASP A 215 1.51 -25.52 19.71
CA ASP A 215 2.26 -25.00 20.86
C ASP A 215 3.31 -23.92 20.48
N GLU A 216 3.87 -24.03 19.27
CA GLU A 216 4.80 -23.05 18.70
C GLU A 216 4.13 -21.73 18.34
N GLU A 217 2.89 -21.75 17.81
CA GLU A 217 2.13 -20.53 17.51
C GLU A 217 1.77 -19.76 18.78
N LEU A 218 1.42 -20.47 19.86
CA LEU A 218 1.15 -19.86 21.16
C LEU A 218 2.42 -19.23 21.74
N PHE A 219 3.57 -19.92 21.63
CA PHE A 219 4.87 -19.37 22.02
C PHE A 219 5.17 -18.06 21.28
N TRP A 220 5.09 -18.05 19.94
CA TRP A 220 5.40 -16.86 19.16
C TRP A 220 4.47 -15.69 19.44
N LYS A 221 3.17 -15.97 19.65
CA LYS A 221 2.17 -14.97 20.02
C LYS A 221 2.53 -14.28 21.33
N ASN A 222 2.92 -15.07 22.35
CA ASN A 222 3.29 -14.54 23.66
C ASN A 222 4.66 -13.85 23.64
N PHE A 223 5.65 -14.46 22.99
CA PHE A 223 7.02 -13.95 22.92
C PHE A 223 7.12 -12.60 22.20
N ALA A 224 6.40 -12.44 21.09
CA ALA A 224 6.45 -11.22 20.31
C ALA A 224 5.45 -10.17 20.80
N TYR A 225 4.54 -10.46 21.75
CA TYR A 225 3.38 -9.61 22.08
C TYR A 225 3.77 -8.14 22.34
N ALA A 226 4.76 -7.91 23.20
CA ALA A 226 5.16 -6.58 23.66
C ALA A 226 6.20 -5.86 22.78
N VAL A 227 6.66 -6.48 21.68
CA VAL A 227 7.74 -5.88 20.87
C VAL A 227 7.18 -4.75 19.99
N PRO A 228 7.66 -3.49 20.15
CA PRO A 228 7.35 -2.42 19.21
C PRO A 228 8.00 -2.73 17.87
N LEU A 229 7.24 -2.62 16.78
CA LEU A 229 7.70 -3.10 15.48
C LEU A 229 8.20 -2.00 14.54
N SER A 230 7.85 -0.73 14.78
CA SER A 230 8.39 0.40 14.02
C SER A 230 8.64 1.56 14.97
N SER A 231 9.78 2.23 14.77
CA SER A 231 10.19 3.40 15.54
C SER A 231 9.66 4.69 14.93
N GLY A 232 9.28 4.66 13.64
CA GLY A 232 8.83 5.85 12.94
C GLY A 232 9.94 6.90 12.80
N PRO A 233 9.61 8.18 12.51
CA PRO A 233 10.61 9.21 12.25
C PRO A 233 11.44 9.63 13.48
N TYR A 234 11.05 9.19 14.67
CA TYR A 234 11.69 9.57 15.93
C TYR A 234 12.42 8.38 16.53
N ILE A 235 13.72 8.53 16.75
CA ILE A 235 14.42 7.70 17.71
C ILE A 235 14.16 8.35 19.08
N GLY A 236 13.89 7.56 20.12
CA GLY A 236 13.75 8.09 21.48
C GLY A 236 14.88 9.09 21.79
N ASP A 237 14.54 10.19 22.47
CA ASP A 237 15.36 11.39 22.73
C ASP A 237 15.30 12.54 21.70
N GLY A 238 14.31 12.55 20.79
CA GLY A 238 14.00 13.76 19.99
C GLY A 238 15.01 14.06 18.87
N PHE A 239 15.96 13.17 18.61
CA PHE A 239 16.83 13.23 17.45
C PHE A 239 16.12 12.65 16.21
N LEU A 240 16.28 13.32 15.07
CA LEU A 240 15.80 12.83 13.78
C LEU A 240 16.54 11.55 13.40
N GLY A 241 15.81 10.48 13.14
CA GLY A 241 16.40 9.25 12.64
C GLY A 241 16.87 9.41 11.20
N CYS A 242 18.14 9.75 10.97
CA CYS A 242 18.71 9.83 9.61
C CYS A 242 18.50 8.53 8.81
N GLY A 243 18.46 7.38 9.49
CA GLY A 243 18.16 6.09 8.88
C GLY A 243 16.75 6.01 8.26
N TRP A 244 15.76 6.65 8.90
CA TRP A 244 14.38 6.70 8.39
C TRP A 244 14.29 7.51 7.10
N TYR A 245 14.93 8.68 7.05
CA TYR A 245 14.98 9.50 5.84
C TYR A 245 15.78 8.85 4.71
N ALA A 246 16.88 8.17 5.04
CA ALA A 246 17.64 7.38 4.07
C ALA A 246 16.80 6.23 3.49
N LEU A 247 15.99 5.56 4.33
CA LEU A 247 15.08 4.50 3.87
C LEU A 247 14.00 5.07 2.95
N ARG A 248 13.38 6.20 3.31
CA ARG A 248 12.41 6.91 2.45
C ARG A 248 13.00 7.23 1.08
N ALA A 249 14.21 7.82 1.06
CA ALA A 249 14.90 8.18 -0.17
C ALA A 249 15.18 6.95 -1.05
N LYS A 250 15.62 5.84 -0.45
CA LYS A 250 15.84 4.57 -1.16
C LYS A 250 14.55 4.04 -1.77
N VAL A 251 13.46 3.95 -1.01
CA VAL A 251 12.17 3.45 -1.51
C VAL A 251 11.62 4.36 -2.61
N ALA A 252 11.69 5.68 -2.42
CA ALA A 252 11.29 6.66 -3.44
C ALA A 252 12.10 6.52 -4.73
N ALA A 253 13.42 6.29 -4.63
CA ALA A 253 14.27 6.06 -5.79
C ALA A 253 13.91 4.78 -6.54
N VAL A 254 13.68 3.67 -5.83
CA VAL A 254 13.25 2.40 -6.47
C VAL A 254 11.92 2.60 -7.19
N TYR A 255 10.94 3.27 -6.55
CA TYR A 255 9.65 3.55 -7.18
C TYR A 255 9.79 4.46 -8.39
N GLY A 256 10.54 5.57 -8.29
CA GLY A 256 10.73 6.52 -9.37
C GLY A 256 11.34 5.88 -10.62
N VAL A 257 12.43 5.12 -10.45
CA VAL A 257 13.05 4.38 -11.56
C VAL A 257 12.12 3.28 -12.09
N GLY A 258 11.42 2.60 -11.18
CA GLY A 258 10.45 1.55 -11.51
C GLY A 258 9.30 2.08 -12.39
N VAL A 259 8.73 3.25 -12.06
CA VAL A 259 7.64 3.87 -12.82
C VAL A 259 8.09 4.22 -14.24
N LEU A 260 9.31 4.74 -14.41
CA LEU A 260 9.88 5.03 -15.74
C LEU A 260 10.00 3.77 -16.60
N SER A 261 10.52 2.68 -16.02
CA SER A 261 10.58 1.38 -16.71
C SER A 261 9.19 0.82 -17.00
N PHE A 262 8.28 0.91 -16.04
CA PHE A 262 6.91 0.42 -16.15
C PHE A 262 6.14 1.06 -17.31
N MET A 263 6.33 2.37 -17.52
CA MET A 263 5.75 3.11 -18.65
C MET A 263 6.41 2.77 -19.99
N GLY A 264 7.70 2.44 -20.00
CA GLY A 264 8.45 2.14 -21.23
C GLY A 264 8.30 0.69 -21.72
N GLU A 265 8.05 -0.26 -20.82
CA GLU A 265 7.90 -1.66 -21.16
C GLU A 265 6.54 -1.90 -21.86
N LYS A 266 6.51 -2.78 -22.88
CA LYS A 266 5.27 -3.17 -23.58
C LYS A 266 4.77 -4.56 -23.21
N SER A 267 5.56 -5.33 -22.46
CA SER A 267 5.20 -6.70 -22.07
C SER A 267 4.00 -6.71 -21.10
N GLY A 268 3.03 -7.59 -21.31
CA GLY A 268 1.81 -7.62 -20.49
C GLY A 268 2.04 -7.96 -19.01
N ASN A 269 3.07 -8.77 -18.71
CA ASN A 269 3.42 -9.14 -17.32
C ASN A 269 4.45 -8.20 -16.67
N ARG A 270 4.98 -7.23 -17.43
CA ARG A 270 6.01 -6.29 -17.00
C ARG A 270 7.20 -6.97 -16.32
N SER A 271 7.66 -8.09 -16.89
CA SER A 271 8.69 -8.95 -16.28
C SER A 271 10.05 -8.27 -16.21
N GLU A 272 10.38 -7.40 -17.16
CA GLU A 272 11.65 -6.68 -17.16
C GLU A 272 11.67 -5.63 -16.05
N THR A 273 10.57 -4.89 -15.89
CA THR A 273 10.39 -3.95 -14.78
C THR A 273 10.48 -4.65 -13.43
N LYS A 274 9.82 -5.82 -13.27
CA LYS A 274 9.92 -6.62 -12.03
C LYS A 274 11.35 -7.06 -11.74
N ALA A 275 12.07 -7.55 -12.76
CA ALA A 275 13.46 -7.97 -12.62
C ALA A 275 14.38 -6.79 -12.29
N MET A 276 14.14 -5.62 -12.89
CA MET A 276 14.88 -4.40 -12.59
C MET A 276 14.65 -3.95 -11.14
N VAL A 277 13.38 -3.88 -10.70
CA VAL A 277 13.02 -3.52 -9.32
C VAL A 277 13.74 -4.43 -8.34
N ARG A 278 13.70 -5.75 -8.55
CA ARG A 278 14.41 -6.71 -7.69
C ARG A 278 15.91 -6.42 -7.62
N ARG A 279 16.57 -6.21 -8.77
CA ARG A 279 18.01 -5.89 -8.81
C ARG A 279 18.37 -4.59 -8.10
N ILE A 280 17.51 -3.57 -8.18
CA ILE A 280 17.72 -2.29 -7.50
C ILE A 280 17.53 -2.49 -5.98
N VAL A 281 16.49 -3.22 -5.59
CA VAL A 281 16.21 -3.57 -4.19
C VAL A 281 17.40 -4.32 -3.57
N ASP A 282 17.90 -5.36 -4.23
CA ASP A 282 19.05 -6.17 -3.76
C ASP A 282 20.33 -5.35 -3.57
N ARG A 283 20.46 -4.20 -4.26
CA ARG A 283 21.62 -3.31 -4.15
C ARG A 283 21.44 -2.20 -3.12
N LEU A 284 20.20 -1.74 -2.91
CA LEU A 284 19.93 -0.57 -2.07
C LEU A 284 19.53 -0.92 -0.64
N LEU A 285 18.97 -2.11 -0.40
CA LEU A 285 18.36 -2.52 0.88
C LEU A 285 19.03 -3.74 1.48
#